data_AF-A0A973BGS5-F1
#
_entry.id   AF-A0A973BGS5-F1
#
_cell.length_a   1.000
_cell.length_b   1.000
_cell.length_c   1.000
_cell.angle_alpha   90.00
_cell.angle_beta   90.00
_cell.angle_gamma   90.00
#
_symmetry.space_group_name_H-M   'P 1'
#
loop_
_entity.id
_entity.type
_entity.pdbx_description
1 polymer ?
#
loop_
_entity_poly.entity_id
_entity_poly.type
_entity_poly.pdbx_seq_one_letter_code
_entity_poly.pdbx_strand_id
1 'polypeptide(L)'
;MSDLEQIVNGEQPVPEPAPEAVVEPVTPEPTPEPEPTPTAEPKREAEPHMVPVGVVSELRQSNRELQQRLEQLTQALTPRPEAPKMPDVLENPQGFEEHLQTQFRVMTANFQADLSESNARAKHGDEVVNAAFEAAKATGQVANFAGGKDPWGRLVQWHKGEQVRQEIGDDPAAYRSKLEAELRATIQAEMVAEQAKAKAAQAAPSMANVTGSTGGAMPTWAGPTPLDEAVKN
;
A
#
# COMPACT_ATOMS: atom_id res chain seq x y z
N MET A 1 23.42 -39.87 43.61
CA MET A 1 23.98 -38.63 44.21
C MET A 1 25.45 -38.88 44.52
N SER A 2 26.31 -38.96 43.50
CA SER A 2 27.75 -39.19 43.69
C SER A 2 28.64 -38.49 42.66
N ASP A 3 28.08 -37.82 41.65
CA ASP A 3 28.87 -37.18 40.59
C ASP A 3 29.03 -35.66 40.78
N LEU A 4 28.72 -35.13 41.96
CA LEU A 4 28.79 -33.69 42.27
C LEU A 4 29.86 -33.32 43.31
N GLU A 5 30.65 -34.27 43.81
CA GLU A 5 31.71 -33.99 44.79
C GLU A 5 33.13 -33.98 44.19
N GLN A 6 33.31 -34.27 42.91
CA GLN A 6 34.64 -34.43 42.32
C GLN A 6 35.12 -33.25 41.44
N ILE A 7 34.42 -32.11 41.46
CA ILE A 7 34.79 -30.89 40.71
C ILE A 7 35.27 -29.77 41.65
N VAL A 8 35.23 -29.98 42.97
CA VAL A 8 35.70 -29.02 44.01
C VAL A 8 37.08 -29.44 44.54
N ASN A 9 38.00 -29.82 43.66
CA ASN A 9 39.40 -29.95 44.06
C ASN A 9 40.28 -29.50 42.91
N GLY A 10 40.90 -28.33 43.08
CA GLY A 10 41.82 -27.76 42.13
C GLY A 10 43.08 -28.60 42.04
N GLU A 11 43.34 -29.15 40.87
CA GLU A 11 44.65 -29.70 40.56
C GLU A 11 44.97 -29.41 39.09
N GLN A 12 46.00 -28.59 38.89
CA GLN A 12 46.65 -28.37 37.60
C GLN A 12 47.16 -29.71 37.05
N PRO A 13 47.20 -29.85 35.72
CA PRO A 13 48.32 -30.54 35.12
C PRO A 13 48.94 -29.75 33.97
N VAL A 14 50.18 -29.32 34.19
CA VAL A 14 51.20 -29.06 33.17
C VAL A 14 52.46 -29.71 33.75
N PRO A 15 53.44 -30.24 32.98
CA PRO A 15 53.50 -30.68 31.57
C PRO A 15 53.98 -32.15 31.44
N GLU A 16 54.01 -32.73 30.24
CA GLU A 16 55.22 -33.46 29.80
C GLU A 16 55.29 -33.54 28.26
N PRO A 17 56.52 -33.55 27.69
CA PRO A 17 56.80 -33.16 26.32
C PRO A 17 57.08 -34.36 25.41
N ALA A 18 56.87 -34.19 24.10
CA ALA A 18 57.50 -35.03 23.09
C ALA A 18 57.65 -34.22 21.78
N PRO A 19 58.71 -34.47 21.00
CA PRO A 19 59.53 -33.41 20.42
C PRO A 19 59.51 -33.39 18.86
N GLU A 20 60.37 -32.52 18.32
CA GLU A 20 60.90 -32.53 16.96
C GLU A 20 60.04 -31.93 15.83
N ALA A 21 60.13 -30.60 15.79
CA ALA A 21 60.23 -29.87 14.55
C ALA A 21 61.40 -30.41 13.70
N VAL A 22 61.09 -30.89 12.50
CA VAL A 22 62.07 -31.05 11.43
C VAL A 22 61.96 -29.82 10.53
N VAL A 23 63.02 -29.02 10.54
CA VAL A 23 63.30 -27.94 9.61
C VAL A 23 64.46 -28.40 8.72
N GLU A 24 64.44 -27.89 7.48
CA GLU A 24 65.52 -27.79 6.47
C GLU A 24 65.52 -28.83 5.33
N PRO A 25 66.01 -28.47 4.11
CA PRO A 25 66.42 -27.15 3.61
C PRO A 25 65.89 -26.76 2.20
N VAL A 26 66.00 -25.46 1.92
CA VAL A 26 65.97 -24.76 0.61
C VAL A 26 67.23 -25.13 -0.18
N THR A 27 67.23 -25.29 -1.52
CA THR A 27 67.71 -24.38 -2.61
C THR A 27 68.04 -25.25 -3.86
N PRO A 28 68.30 -24.75 -5.10
CA PRO A 28 67.71 -23.68 -5.94
C PRO A 28 67.24 -24.15 -7.35
N GLU A 29 66.52 -23.27 -8.07
CA GLU A 29 66.22 -23.22 -9.53
C GLU A 29 67.49 -23.32 -10.43
N PRO A 30 67.42 -23.66 -11.75
CA PRO A 30 66.61 -22.94 -12.76
C PRO A 30 66.11 -23.76 -13.98
N THR A 31 65.18 -23.21 -14.77
CA THR A 31 65.26 -23.08 -16.26
C THR A 31 63.94 -22.49 -16.79
N PRO A 32 63.96 -21.32 -17.45
CA PRO A 32 62.82 -20.74 -18.15
C PRO A 32 62.78 -21.15 -19.64
N GLU A 33 61.67 -20.77 -20.29
CA GLU A 33 61.35 -20.74 -21.74
C GLU A 33 60.72 -21.99 -22.40
N PRO A 34 59.86 -21.83 -23.44
CA PRO A 34 59.18 -20.62 -23.92
C PRO A 34 57.67 -20.81 -24.21
N GLU A 35 56.95 -19.68 -24.25
CA GLU A 35 55.62 -19.56 -24.85
C GLU A 35 55.63 -19.91 -26.35
N PRO A 36 54.68 -20.69 -26.86
CA PRO A 36 54.34 -20.67 -28.27
C PRO A 36 53.15 -19.74 -28.50
N THR A 37 53.49 -18.53 -28.97
CA THR A 37 52.84 -17.74 -30.04
C THR A 37 51.29 -17.75 -30.17
N PRO A 38 50.65 -16.57 -30.22
CA PRO A 38 49.24 -16.43 -30.56
C PRO A 38 49.05 -16.71 -32.07
N THR A 39 48.45 -17.84 -32.41
CA THR A 39 47.93 -18.04 -33.77
C THR A 39 46.65 -17.24 -33.91
N ALA A 40 46.76 -16.15 -34.66
CA ALA A 40 45.66 -15.33 -35.10
C ALA A 40 44.73 -16.10 -36.05
N GLU A 41 43.43 -16.02 -35.73
CA GLU A 41 42.23 -16.00 -36.59
C GLU A 41 41.99 -17.17 -37.60
N PRO A 42 40.71 -17.58 -37.74
CA PRO A 42 39.93 -16.82 -38.71
C PRO A 42 38.72 -16.20 -38.03
N LYS A 43 38.62 -14.88 -38.20
CA LYS A 43 37.41 -14.10 -38.14
C LYS A 43 36.37 -14.78 -39.03
N ARG A 44 35.53 -15.64 -38.44
CA ARG A 44 34.32 -16.13 -39.11
C ARG A 44 33.47 -14.90 -39.37
N GLU A 45 33.34 -14.58 -40.64
CA GLU A 45 32.36 -13.64 -41.15
C GLU A 45 31.01 -13.96 -40.48
N ALA A 46 30.50 -12.98 -39.72
CA ALA A 46 29.20 -13.07 -39.09
C ALA A 46 28.15 -12.93 -40.18
N GLU A 47 27.93 -14.00 -40.95
CA GLU A 47 26.66 -14.20 -41.61
C GLU A 47 25.57 -14.16 -40.53
N PRO A 48 24.47 -13.42 -40.73
CA PRO A 48 23.37 -13.43 -39.78
C PRO A 48 22.76 -14.84 -39.78
N HIS A 49 23.30 -15.73 -38.95
CA HIS A 49 22.71 -17.02 -38.67
C HIS A 49 21.35 -16.75 -38.03
N MET A 50 20.33 -16.75 -38.87
CA MET A 50 18.95 -16.52 -38.45
C MET A 50 18.54 -17.74 -37.64
N VAL A 51 18.56 -17.60 -36.31
CA VAL A 51 18.20 -18.67 -35.39
C VAL A 51 16.70 -18.90 -35.53
N PRO A 52 16.24 -20.16 -35.76
CA PRO A 52 14.81 -20.45 -35.81
C PRO A 52 14.11 -19.98 -34.54
N VAL A 53 12.95 -19.31 -34.70
CA VAL A 53 12.21 -18.72 -33.58
C VAL A 53 11.84 -19.77 -32.51
N GLY A 54 11.61 -21.02 -32.91
CA GLY A 54 11.39 -22.15 -32.01
C GLY A 54 12.56 -22.37 -31.03
N VAL A 55 13.79 -22.44 -31.55
CA VAL A 55 15.01 -22.59 -30.74
C VAL A 55 15.17 -21.42 -29.78
N VAL A 56 14.91 -20.19 -30.24
CA VAL A 56 14.96 -19.00 -29.37
C VAL A 56 13.88 -19.06 -28.28
N SER A 57 12.68 -19.57 -28.59
CA SER A 57 11.60 -19.70 -27.62
C SER A 57 11.87 -20.77 -26.56
N GLU A 58 12.41 -21.92 -26.95
CA GLU A 58 12.82 -23.00 -26.05
C GLU A 58 13.98 -22.54 -25.16
N LEU A 59 14.96 -21.83 -25.73
CA LEU A 59 16.08 -21.26 -24.97
C LEU A 59 15.60 -20.22 -23.96
N ARG A 60 14.60 -19.39 -24.31
CA ARG A 60 13.99 -18.43 -23.38
C ARG A 60 13.21 -19.14 -22.27
N GLN A 61 12.47 -20.20 -22.59
CA GLN A 61 11.74 -20.99 -21.60
C GLN A 61 12.71 -21.66 -20.61
N SER A 62 13.74 -22.34 -21.13
CA SER A 62 14.79 -22.96 -20.31
C SER A 62 15.52 -21.95 -19.43
N ASN A 63 15.86 -20.77 -19.96
CA ASN A 63 16.47 -19.71 -19.15
C ASN A 63 15.54 -19.21 -18.04
N ARG A 64 14.23 -19.06 -18.30
CA ARG A 64 13.27 -18.66 -17.25
C ARG A 64 13.15 -19.73 -16.16
N GLU A 65 13.09 -21.00 -16.54
CA GLU A 65 13.01 -22.11 -15.58
C GLU A 65 14.28 -22.20 -14.73
N LEU A 66 15.46 -22.07 -15.35
CA LEU A 66 16.73 -22.02 -14.63
C LEU A 66 16.80 -20.82 -13.70
N GLN A 67 16.35 -19.64 -14.13
CA GLN A 67 16.28 -18.45 -13.28
C GLN A 67 15.36 -18.66 -12.08
N GLN A 68 14.16 -19.22 -12.29
CA GLN A 68 13.23 -19.53 -11.20
C GLN A 68 13.81 -20.55 -10.22
N ARG A 69 14.48 -21.59 -10.72
CA ARG A 69 15.12 -22.59 -9.87
C ARG A 69 16.30 -22.03 -9.09
N LEU A 70 17.10 -21.17 -9.71
CA LEU A 70 18.17 -20.45 -9.03
C LEU A 70 17.60 -19.53 -7.96
N GLU A 71 16.54 -18.78 -8.25
CA GLU A 71 15.86 -17.91 -7.29
C GLU A 71 15.33 -18.70 -6.08
N GLN A 72 14.67 -19.83 -6.32
CA GLN A 72 14.20 -20.73 -5.26
C GLN A 72 15.35 -21.30 -4.42
N LEU A 73 16.45 -21.74 -5.05
CA LEU A 73 17.63 -22.22 -4.33
C LEU A 73 18.27 -21.11 -3.52
N THR A 74 18.43 -19.91 -4.09
CA THR A 74 18.97 -18.76 -3.37
C THR A 74 18.08 -18.40 -2.18
N GLN A 75 16.76 -18.46 -2.32
CA GLN A 75 15.83 -18.20 -1.23
C GLN A 75 15.88 -19.28 -0.14
N ALA A 76 16.07 -20.56 -0.53
CA ALA A 76 16.25 -21.66 0.41
C ALA A 76 17.60 -21.62 1.14
N LEU A 77 18.65 -21.12 0.47
CA LEU A 77 19.99 -20.92 1.02
C LEU A 77 20.13 -19.60 1.78
N THR A 78 19.16 -18.68 1.64
CA THR A 78 19.17 -17.43 2.42
C THR A 78 18.86 -17.80 3.87
N PRO A 79 19.82 -17.64 4.80
CA PRO A 79 19.56 -17.93 6.20
C PRO A 79 18.39 -17.06 6.65
N ARG A 80 17.37 -17.69 7.23
CA ARG A 80 16.30 -16.94 7.89
C ARG A 80 16.98 -16.05 8.93
N PRO A 81 16.74 -14.73 8.93
CA PRO A 81 17.31 -13.86 9.94
C PRO A 81 16.94 -14.44 11.31
N GLU A 82 17.96 -14.82 12.10
CA GLU A 82 17.73 -15.28 13.47
C GLU A 82 16.96 -14.19 14.19
N ALA A 83 15.88 -14.58 14.88
CA ALA A 83 15.17 -13.63 15.73
C ALA A 83 16.18 -13.01 16.70
N PRO A 84 16.17 -11.68 16.89
CA PRO A 84 17.12 -11.03 17.77
C PRO A 84 17.02 -11.67 19.15
N LYS A 85 18.12 -12.29 19.61
CA LYS A 85 18.19 -12.90 20.94
C LYS A 85 18.03 -11.79 21.96
N MET A 86 17.12 -11.97 22.92
CA MET A 86 16.92 -11.01 24.00
C MET A 86 18.22 -10.91 24.81
N PRO A 87 18.75 -9.70 25.06
CA PRO A 87 19.93 -9.53 25.91
C PRO A 87 19.68 -10.12 27.29
N ASP A 88 20.66 -10.84 27.84
CA ASP A 88 20.54 -11.40 29.18
C ASP A 88 20.54 -10.28 30.23
N VAL A 89 19.58 -10.35 31.15
CA VAL A 89 19.39 -9.40 32.25
C VAL A 89 20.59 -9.42 33.22
N LEU A 90 21.20 -10.59 33.43
CA LEU A 90 22.30 -10.76 34.38
C LEU A 90 23.65 -10.32 33.79
N GLU A 91 23.89 -10.62 32.51
CA GLU A 91 25.15 -10.26 31.83
C GLU A 91 25.15 -8.81 31.33
N ASN A 92 24.00 -8.27 30.90
CA ASN A 92 23.87 -6.92 30.37
C ASN A 92 22.50 -6.28 30.67
N PRO A 93 22.31 -5.73 31.89
CA PRO A 93 21.04 -5.11 32.28
C PRO A 93 20.67 -3.91 31.40
N GLN A 94 21.65 -3.12 30.96
CA GLN A 94 21.41 -1.93 30.14
C GLN A 94 20.93 -2.30 28.73
N GLY A 95 21.52 -3.33 28.11
CA GLY A 95 21.09 -3.84 26.81
C GLY A 95 19.67 -4.41 26.85
N PHE A 96 19.29 -5.05 27.96
CA PHE A 96 17.94 -5.53 28.17
C PHE A 96 16.93 -4.39 28.25
N GLU A 97 17.24 -3.31 28.99
CA GLU A 97 16.40 -2.11 29.05
C GLU A 97 16.23 -1.45 27.68
N GLU A 98 17.30 -1.30 26.91
CA GLU A 98 17.25 -0.75 25.54
C GLU A 98 16.41 -1.62 24.60
N HIS A 99 16.52 -2.94 24.72
CA HIS A 99 15.68 -3.89 23.98
C HIS A 99 14.20 -3.70 24.33
N LEU A 100 13.87 -3.64 25.63
CA LEU A 100 12.50 -3.39 26.09
C LEU A 100 11.96 -2.05 25.61
N GLN A 101 12.76 -0.98 25.69
CA GLN A 101 12.37 0.33 25.17
C GLN A 101 12.11 0.30 23.67
N THR A 102 12.95 -0.40 22.91
CA THR A 102 12.79 -0.55 21.46
C THR A 102 11.51 -1.29 21.13
N GLN A 103 11.25 -2.42 21.80
CA GLN A 103 10.01 -3.17 21.64
C GLN A 103 8.78 -2.32 21.98
N PHE A 104 8.85 -1.55 23.06
CA PHE A 104 7.76 -0.65 23.46
C PHE A 104 7.52 0.46 22.42
N ARG A 105 8.59 1.05 21.86
CA ARG A 105 8.48 2.05 20.78
C ARG A 105 7.84 1.46 19.53
N VAL A 106 8.27 0.27 19.10
CA VAL A 106 7.70 -0.43 17.94
C VAL A 106 6.21 -0.75 18.19
N MET A 107 5.88 -1.30 19.35
CA MET A 107 4.49 -1.61 19.72
C MET A 107 3.62 -0.35 19.70
N THR A 108 4.11 0.74 20.32
CA THR A 108 3.39 2.01 20.38
C THR A 108 3.23 2.63 19.00
N ALA A 109 4.25 2.57 18.15
CA ALA A 109 4.18 3.06 16.78
C ALA A 109 3.15 2.28 15.95
N ASN A 110 3.13 0.95 16.05
CA ASN A 110 2.15 0.11 15.37
C ASN A 110 0.73 0.41 15.86
N PHE A 111 0.53 0.48 17.19
CA PHE A 111 -0.77 0.83 17.76
C PHE A 111 -1.27 2.20 17.29
N GLN A 112 -0.39 3.20 17.25
CA GLN A 112 -0.73 4.51 16.71
C GLN A 112 -1.09 4.46 15.23
N ALA A 113 -0.36 3.66 14.44
CA ALA A 113 -0.67 3.46 13.03
C ALA A 113 -2.04 2.79 12.84
N ASP A 114 -2.36 1.74 13.59
CA ASP A 114 -3.64 1.03 13.52
C ASP A 114 -4.82 1.93 13.95
N LEU A 115 -4.63 2.71 15.02
CA LEU A 115 -5.63 3.67 15.48
C LEU A 115 -5.85 4.79 14.46
N SER A 116 -4.77 5.29 13.87
CA SER A 116 -4.82 6.27 12.80
C SER A 116 -5.52 5.72 11.56
N GLU A 117 -5.25 4.47 11.20
CA GLU A 117 -5.88 3.79 10.07
C GLU A 117 -7.38 3.65 10.26
N SER A 118 -7.81 3.10 11.40
CA SER A 118 -9.22 2.91 11.72
C SER A 118 -9.98 4.24 11.75
N ASN A 119 -9.37 5.29 12.30
CA ASN A 119 -9.95 6.64 12.30
C ASN A 119 -10.02 7.24 10.89
N ALA A 120 -9.01 7.04 10.05
CA ALA A 120 -9.00 7.52 8.68
C ALA A 120 -10.06 6.81 7.83
N ARG A 121 -10.15 5.48 7.93
CA ARG A 121 -11.19 4.67 7.28
C ARG A 121 -12.59 5.08 7.74
N ALA A 122 -12.79 5.29 9.04
CA ALA A 122 -14.07 5.76 9.57
C ALA A 122 -14.49 7.16 9.04
N LYS A 123 -13.53 8.06 8.78
CA LYS A 123 -13.82 9.43 8.33
C LYS A 123 -13.89 9.59 6.81
N HIS A 124 -13.17 8.77 6.06
CA HIS A 124 -12.98 8.96 4.62
C HIS A 124 -13.41 7.77 3.77
N GLY A 125 -13.75 6.64 4.40
CA GLY A 125 -14.05 5.38 3.71
C GLY A 125 -12.78 4.58 3.41
N ASP A 126 -12.96 3.28 3.17
CA ASP A 126 -11.86 2.37 2.87
C ASP A 126 -11.23 2.67 1.50
N GLU A 127 -12.05 3.08 0.53
CA GLU A 127 -11.62 3.31 -0.86
C GLU A 127 -10.61 4.46 -0.95
N VAL A 128 -10.89 5.58 -0.26
CA VAL A 128 -10.03 6.76 -0.27
C VAL A 128 -8.72 6.49 0.43
N VAL A 129 -8.75 5.74 1.53
CA VAL A 129 -7.55 5.38 2.30
C VAL A 129 -6.65 4.45 1.49
N ASN A 130 -7.23 3.43 0.84
CA ASN A 130 -6.48 2.51 -0.02
C ASN A 130 -5.88 3.23 -1.24
N ALA A 131 -6.66 4.06 -1.93
CA ALA A 131 -6.18 4.82 -3.08
C ALA A 131 -5.02 5.75 -2.69
N ALA A 132 -5.15 6.44 -1.56
CA ALA A 132 -4.09 7.30 -1.04
C ALA A 132 -2.81 6.50 -0.70
N PHE A 133 -2.96 5.29 -0.15
CA PHE A 133 -1.83 4.43 0.19
C PHE A 133 -1.12 3.90 -1.06
N GLU A 134 -1.87 3.49 -2.08
CA GLU A 134 -1.32 3.08 -3.35
C GLU A 134 -0.59 4.23 -4.05
N ALA A 135 -1.15 5.44 -4.04
CA ALA A 135 -0.50 6.63 -4.58
C ALA A 135 0.80 6.97 -3.82
N ALA A 136 0.80 6.86 -2.49
CA ALA A 136 1.98 7.09 -1.67
C ALA A 136 3.05 6.01 -1.93
N LYS A 137 2.64 4.76 -2.16
CA LYS A 137 3.53 3.65 -2.52
C LYS A 137 4.15 3.86 -3.91
N ALA A 138 3.36 4.28 -4.89
CA ALA A 138 3.83 4.56 -6.25
C ALA A 138 4.87 5.69 -6.30
N THR A 139 4.74 6.67 -5.41
CA THR A 139 5.64 7.83 -5.31
C THR A 139 6.79 7.65 -4.32
N GLY A 140 6.85 6.51 -3.62
CA GLY A 140 7.86 6.23 -2.60
C GLY A 140 7.75 7.11 -1.34
N GLN A 141 6.60 7.74 -1.09
CA GLN A 141 6.40 8.72 -0.03
C GLN A 141 5.91 8.10 1.29
N VAL A 142 5.61 6.79 1.33
CA VAL A 142 5.04 6.10 2.51
C VAL A 142 5.83 6.38 3.80
N ALA A 143 7.16 6.34 3.73
CA ALA A 143 8.04 6.58 4.88
C ALA A 143 7.88 7.99 5.49
N ASN A 144 7.51 8.99 4.68
CA ASN A 144 7.34 10.37 5.13
C ASN A 144 6.12 10.57 6.03
N PHE A 145 5.17 9.63 5.99
CA PHE A 145 3.95 9.69 6.78
C PHE A 145 4.06 8.91 8.10
N ALA A 146 4.91 7.88 8.16
CA ALA A 146 5.00 6.93 9.28
C ALA A 146 5.37 7.56 10.64
N GLY A 147 6.12 8.65 10.68
CA GLY A 147 6.58 9.27 11.94
C GLY A 147 5.60 10.28 12.58
N GLY A 148 4.43 10.51 11.99
CA GLY A 148 3.45 11.47 12.49
C GLY A 148 2.55 10.93 13.60
N LYS A 149 1.86 11.83 14.31
CA LYS A 149 0.77 11.49 15.25
C LYS A 149 -0.42 10.78 14.57
N ASP A 150 -0.65 11.10 13.30
CA ASP A 150 -1.74 10.56 12.49
C ASP A 150 -1.20 10.25 11.07
N PRO A 151 -0.47 9.13 10.90
CA PRO A 151 0.14 8.76 9.62
C PRO A 151 -0.88 8.64 8.49
N TRP A 152 -2.00 7.96 8.73
CA TRP A 152 -3.03 7.72 7.71
C TRP A 152 -3.86 8.96 7.40
N GLY A 153 -4.20 9.76 8.41
CA GLY A 153 -4.89 11.03 8.18
C GLY A 153 -4.05 12.00 7.33
N ARG A 154 -2.73 12.06 7.57
CA ARG A 154 -1.82 12.88 6.77
C ARG A 154 -1.67 12.35 5.34
N LEU A 155 -1.60 11.03 5.17
CA LEU A 155 -1.52 10.38 3.87
C LEU A 155 -2.76 10.67 3.02
N VAL A 156 -3.96 10.62 3.60
CA VAL A 156 -5.20 10.97 2.89
C VAL A 156 -5.24 12.47 2.53
N GLN A 157 -4.80 13.34 3.44
CA GLN A 157 -4.72 14.79 3.14
C GLN A 157 -3.76 15.09 2.00
N TRP A 158 -2.59 14.44 1.99
CA TRP A 158 -1.63 14.55 0.90
C TRP A 158 -2.25 14.11 -0.43
N HIS A 159 -2.91 12.95 -0.47
CA HIS A 159 -3.56 12.45 -1.68
C HIS A 159 -4.67 13.38 -2.18
N LYS A 160 -5.48 13.95 -1.27
CA LYS A 160 -6.47 14.97 -1.63
C LYS A 160 -5.81 16.22 -2.19
N GLY A 161 -4.70 16.67 -1.63
CA GLY A 161 -3.91 17.77 -2.17
C GLY A 161 -3.39 17.47 -3.58
N GLU A 162 -2.97 16.24 -3.83
CA GLU A 162 -2.56 15.78 -5.16
C GLU A 162 -3.72 15.81 -6.16
N GLN A 163 -4.89 15.31 -5.77
CA GLN A 163 -6.10 15.34 -6.59
C GLN A 163 -6.50 16.78 -6.93
N VAL A 164 -6.53 17.66 -5.93
CA VAL A 164 -6.82 19.09 -6.14
C VAL A 164 -5.80 19.73 -7.08
N ARG A 165 -4.52 19.38 -6.95
CA ARG A 165 -3.48 19.88 -7.86
C ARG A 165 -3.68 19.37 -9.30
N GLN A 166 -4.11 18.13 -9.47
CA GLN A 166 -4.47 17.57 -10.78
C GLN A 166 -5.72 18.23 -11.36
N GLU A 167 -6.72 18.55 -10.53
CA GLU A 167 -7.97 19.21 -10.95
C GLU A 167 -7.76 20.69 -11.31
N ILE A 168 -6.96 21.41 -10.54
CA ILE A 168 -6.67 22.85 -10.77
C ILE A 168 -5.69 23.04 -11.93
N GLY A 169 -4.68 22.16 -12.06
CA GLY A 169 -3.60 22.31 -13.02
C GLY A 169 -2.72 23.54 -12.76
N ASP A 170 -2.10 24.08 -13.82
CA ASP A 170 -1.16 25.22 -13.72
C ASP A 170 -1.83 26.59 -13.49
N ASP A 171 -3.17 26.69 -13.55
CA ASP A 171 -3.89 27.96 -13.42
C ASP A 171 -4.98 27.97 -12.32
N PRO A 172 -4.63 28.35 -11.08
CA PRO A 172 -5.58 28.49 -9.99
C PRO A 172 -6.56 29.65 -10.14
N ALA A 173 -6.31 30.62 -11.03
CA ALA A 173 -7.23 31.75 -11.25
C ALA A 173 -8.41 31.33 -12.14
N ALA A 174 -8.15 30.52 -13.18
CA ALA A 174 -9.18 29.98 -14.06
C ALA A 174 -10.18 29.07 -13.30
N TYR A 175 -9.70 28.28 -12.34
CA TYR A 175 -10.56 27.41 -11.53
C TYR A 175 -11.53 28.21 -10.64
N ARG A 176 -11.04 29.28 -9.99
CA ARG A 176 -11.91 30.17 -9.19
C ARG A 176 -12.97 30.85 -10.04
N SER A 177 -12.62 31.30 -11.25
CA SER A 177 -13.59 31.92 -12.16
C SER A 177 -14.71 30.95 -12.57
N LYS A 178 -14.40 29.68 -12.81
CA LYS A 178 -15.40 28.63 -13.08
C LYS A 178 -16.32 28.41 -11.88
N LEU A 179 -15.76 28.30 -10.67
CA LEU A 179 -16.54 28.16 -9.44
C LEU A 179 -17.46 29.36 -9.19
N GLU A 180 -16.97 30.58 -9.42
CA GLU A 180 -17.80 31.79 -9.28
C GLU A 180 -18.94 31.83 -10.31
N ALA A 181 -18.68 31.40 -11.55
CA ALA A 181 -19.70 31.30 -12.59
C ALA A 181 -20.75 30.24 -12.25
N GLU A 182 -20.33 29.08 -11.76
CA GLU A 182 -21.21 27.99 -11.33
C GLU A 182 -22.05 28.41 -10.11
N LEU A 183 -21.43 29.05 -9.11
CA LEU A 183 -22.14 29.57 -7.93
C LEU A 183 -23.16 30.66 -8.30
N ARG A 184 -22.85 31.54 -9.26
CA ARG A 184 -23.83 32.50 -9.77
C ARG A 184 -24.97 31.82 -10.50
N ALA A 185 -24.68 30.78 -11.28
CA ALA A 185 -25.71 30.02 -11.99
C ALA A 185 -26.62 29.27 -11.02
N THR A 186 -26.09 28.67 -9.96
CA THR A 186 -26.91 28.00 -8.93
C THR A 186 -27.76 28.98 -8.15
N ILE A 187 -27.20 30.12 -7.71
CA ILE A 187 -27.98 31.17 -7.02
C ILE A 187 -29.09 31.72 -7.94
N GLN A 188 -28.81 31.92 -9.23
CA GLN A 188 -29.83 32.35 -10.18
C GLN A 188 -30.90 31.28 -10.38
N ALA A 189 -30.51 30.01 -10.50
CA ALA A 189 -31.46 28.90 -10.61
C ALA A 189 -32.33 28.76 -9.36
N GLU A 190 -31.76 28.92 -8.16
CA GLU A 190 -32.48 28.94 -6.89
C GLU A 190 -33.44 30.14 -6.83
N MET A 191 -33.01 31.35 -7.20
CA MET A 191 -33.90 32.52 -7.23
C MET A 191 -35.03 32.35 -8.24
N VAL A 192 -34.77 31.79 -9.42
CA VAL A 192 -35.80 31.52 -10.43
C VAL A 192 -36.76 30.43 -9.93
N ALA A 193 -36.27 29.39 -9.26
CA ALA A 193 -37.10 28.36 -8.65
C ALA A 193 -37.95 28.91 -7.51
N GLU A 194 -37.40 29.79 -6.66
CA GLU A 194 -38.13 30.47 -5.59
C GLU A 194 -39.20 31.41 -6.17
N GLN A 195 -38.87 32.19 -7.19
CA GLN A 195 -39.84 33.05 -7.87
C GLN A 195 -40.92 32.25 -8.58
N ALA A 196 -40.58 31.12 -9.20
CA ALA A 196 -41.56 30.22 -9.80
C ALA A 196 -42.48 29.62 -8.74
N LYS A 197 -41.94 29.21 -7.59
CA LYS A 197 -42.71 28.69 -6.45
C LYS A 197 -43.61 29.78 -5.83
N ALA A 198 -43.12 31.00 -5.70
CA ALA A 198 -43.90 32.14 -5.20
C ALA A 198 -45.03 32.54 -6.17
N LYS A 199 -44.76 32.54 -7.49
CA LYS A 199 -45.79 32.77 -8.51
C LYS A 199 -46.80 31.63 -8.59
N ALA A 200 -46.38 30.38 -8.44
CA ALA A 200 -47.28 29.23 -8.36
C ALA A 200 -48.16 29.27 -7.09
N ALA A 201 -47.62 29.74 -5.96
CA ALA A 201 -48.38 29.94 -4.73
C ALA A 201 -49.38 31.10 -4.82
N GLN A 202 -49.05 32.17 -5.58
CA GLN A 202 -49.99 33.27 -5.85
C GLN A 202 -51.04 32.92 -6.91
N ALA A 203 -50.70 32.08 -7.88
CA ALA A 203 -51.63 31.60 -8.91
C ALA A 203 -52.49 30.42 -8.44
N ALA A 204 -52.16 29.81 -7.29
CA ALA A 204 -53.03 28.83 -6.66
C ALA A 204 -54.33 29.53 -6.23
N PRO A 205 -55.51 29.05 -6.69
CA PRO A 205 -56.78 29.66 -6.32
C PRO A 205 -56.95 29.61 -4.81
N SER A 206 -56.97 30.79 -4.19
CA SER A 206 -57.19 30.92 -2.76
C SER A 206 -58.59 30.45 -2.39
N MET A 207 -58.67 29.32 -1.71
CA MET A 207 -59.90 28.83 -1.07
C MET A 207 -60.40 29.78 0.04
N ALA A 208 -59.60 30.79 0.41
CA ALA A 208 -59.95 31.82 1.39
C ALA A 208 -61.10 32.74 0.96
N ASN A 209 -61.44 32.80 -0.32
CA ASN A 209 -62.63 33.54 -0.79
C ASN A 209 -63.86 32.63 -1.01
N VAL A 210 -63.76 31.34 -0.66
CA VAL A 210 -64.91 30.44 -0.55
C VAL A 210 -65.47 30.56 0.86
N THR A 211 -65.93 31.77 1.21
CA THR A 211 -66.95 31.89 2.27
C THR A 211 -68.17 31.16 1.75
N GLY A 212 -68.61 30.12 2.46
CA GLY A 212 -69.75 29.29 2.11
C GLY A 212 -71.01 30.12 1.85
N SER A 213 -71.19 30.55 0.61
CA SER A 213 -72.44 31.07 0.10
C SER A 213 -73.27 29.88 -0.32
N THR A 214 -74.21 29.53 0.54
CA THR A 214 -75.31 28.59 0.33
C THR A 214 -76.17 29.02 -0.87
N GLY A 215 -75.71 28.78 -2.09
CA GLY A 215 -76.44 29.16 -3.30
C GLY A 215 -76.06 28.45 -4.60
N GLY A 216 -75.13 27.48 -4.57
CA GLY A 216 -74.80 26.66 -5.74
C GLY A 216 -75.62 25.37 -5.77
N ALA A 217 -76.24 25.06 -6.91
CA ALA A 217 -77.06 23.87 -7.10
C ALA A 217 -76.34 22.59 -6.65
N MET A 218 -76.93 21.91 -5.67
CA MET A 218 -76.46 20.62 -5.19
C MET A 218 -76.50 19.60 -6.34
N PRO A 219 -75.45 18.79 -6.58
CA PRO A 219 -75.58 17.64 -7.46
C PRO A 219 -76.57 16.67 -6.82
N THR A 220 -77.71 16.49 -7.46
CA THR A 220 -78.71 15.50 -7.07
C THR A 220 -78.09 14.11 -7.17
N TRP A 221 -77.74 13.54 -6.01
CA TRP A 221 -77.40 12.13 -5.87
C TRP A 221 -78.59 11.30 -6.38
N ALA A 222 -78.45 10.69 -7.55
CA ALA A 222 -79.53 9.94 -8.23
C ALA A 222 -79.68 8.49 -7.75
N GLY A 223 -79.17 8.17 -6.56
CA GLY A 223 -79.25 6.83 -5.97
C GLY A 223 -78.24 5.85 -6.57
N PRO A 224 -78.07 4.67 -5.96
CA PRO A 224 -77.28 3.61 -6.56
C PRO A 224 -77.94 3.13 -7.87
N THR A 225 -77.12 2.86 -8.88
CA THR A 225 -77.54 2.29 -10.16
C THR A 225 -78.44 1.06 -9.96
N PRO A 226 -79.61 0.97 -10.62
CA PRO A 226 -80.50 -0.18 -10.50
C PRO A 226 -79.81 -1.44 -11.04
N LEU A 227 -79.96 -2.56 -10.33
CA LEU A 227 -79.30 -3.84 -10.64
C LEU A 227 -79.62 -4.38 -12.05
N ASP A 228 -80.69 -3.90 -12.69
CA ASP A 228 -81.06 -4.26 -14.07
C ASP A 228 -80.04 -3.78 -15.11
N GLU A 229 -79.27 -2.73 -14.80
CA GLU A 229 -78.24 -2.18 -15.70
C GLU A 229 -76.90 -2.93 -15.57
N ALA A 230 -76.68 -3.62 -14.45
CA ALA A 230 -75.44 -4.37 -14.17
C ALA A 230 -75.44 -5.81 -14.70
N VAL A 231 -76.59 -6.33 -15.17
CA VAL A 231 -76.73 -7.71 -15.68
C VAL A 231 -76.82 -7.78 -17.21
N LYS A 232 -76.88 -6.64 -17.90
CA LYS A 232 -76.70 -6.57 -19.35
C LYS A 232 -75.23 -6.35 -19.68
N ASN A 233 -74.54 -7.47 -19.94
CA ASN A 233 -73.29 -7.48 -20.72
C ASN A 233 -73.45 -6.72 -22.05
#